data_AF-A0A1H7CD86-F1
#
_entry.id   AF-A0A1H7CD86-F1
#
_cell.length_a   1.000
_cell.length_b   1.000
_cell.length_c   1.000
_cell.angle_alpha   90.00
_cell.angle_beta   90.00
_cell.angle_gamma   90.00
#
_symmetry.space_group_name_H-M   'P 1'
#
loop_
_entity.id
_entity.type
_entity.pdbx_description
1 polymer ?
#
loop_
_entity_poly.entity_id
_entity_poly.type
_entity_poly.pdbx_seq_one_letter_code
_entity_poly.pdbx_strand_id
1 'polypeptide(L)'
;MVAFVCFPEAFNVVEAAAVAANPATNMAVDTPSRVYRSSTVTPFFVVQSSCVTPIDVVAIVGTNLRNRDTVRIRVGSSAAAVSGEGTATADYTMPAYSGMKADEKLPMTVLRLPVPVYDKFVRVDVTATGHTDEYVQISRLVIGSAVDNEGIGGGSEIAINDVSVPYTVAGMAYFDQFPLGQSFKASIPYISDRERLQKWQPMLIKAGITKAVLFVPNYKLKANPNLLRDSQTFSVWSVTGAVSWLRNTDYAHDGSLTAAIMEDADPTGAVGNFNQTITIPPDAATYTVSAFVRKSDGPPVRVAIELTGGEGVAAVSTFVAVNPATGATNFAGNSNVLDAGDYWRIWRPLGNSVGHTSARIRIYPAITTPGSPLTGSSAAGVGKNSISGPQIERGGELTDWAPTSAALANDTHYAAMEQNDAVFGFITKSTPVKMNAYDYNSLDLTVTSIVL
;
A
#
# COMPACT_ATOMS: atom_id res chain seq x y z
N MET A 1 7.64 -4.44 14.14
CA MET A 1 8.02 -4.43 12.71
C MET A 1 8.15 -5.89 12.35
N VAL A 2 7.37 -6.42 11.42
CA VAL A 2 7.59 -7.79 10.93
C VAL A 2 8.56 -7.67 9.75
N ALA A 3 9.20 -8.73 9.32
CA ALA A 3 9.86 -8.74 8.02
C ALA A 3 9.73 -10.11 7.42
N PHE A 4 9.78 -10.16 6.10
CA PHE A 4 9.94 -11.43 5.43
C PHE A 4 11.02 -11.36 4.38
N VAL A 5 11.71 -12.49 4.24
CA VAL A 5 12.66 -12.73 3.15
C VAL A 5 12.08 -13.83 2.29
N CYS A 6 11.93 -13.58 1.00
CA CYS A 6 11.53 -14.59 0.04
C CYS A 6 12.70 -14.89 -0.91
N PHE A 7 13.04 -16.18 -1.01
CA PHE A 7 13.97 -16.66 -2.03
C PHE A 7 13.20 -16.95 -3.34
N PRO A 8 13.59 -16.37 -4.48
CA PRO A 8 12.93 -16.64 -5.76
C PRO A 8 13.19 -18.07 -6.23
N GLU A 9 12.15 -18.88 -6.30
CA GLU A 9 12.24 -20.24 -6.83
C GLU A 9 12.32 -20.27 -8.35
N ALA A 10 12.91 -21.34 -8.88
CA ALA A 10 12.93 -21.58 -10.31
C ALA A 10 11.51 -21.80 -10.85
N PHE A 11 11.28 -21.40 -12.10
CA PHE A 11 10.01 -21.63 -12.79
C PHE A 11 10.26 -21.92 -14.27
N ASN A 12 9.30 -22.61 -14.88
CA ASN A 12 9.25 -22.81 -16.32
C ASN A 12 8.14 -21.93 -16.90
N VAL A 13 8.42 -21.25 -18.01
CA VAL A 13 7.39 -20.49 -18.73
C VAL A 13 6.50 -21.46 -19.49
N VAL A 14 5.20 -21.41 -19.23
CA VAL A 14 4.19 -22.22 -19.93
C VAL A 14 3.64 -21.43 -21.11
N GLU A 15 3.29 -20.16 -20.87
CA GLU A 15 2.74 -19.25 -21.87
C GLU A 15 3.13 -17.82 -21.53
N ALA A 16 3.41 -16.99 -22.54
CA ALA A 16 3.65 -15.56 -22.31
C ALA A 16 3.40 -14.75 -23.58
N ALA A 17 2.72 -13.62 -23.44
CA ALA A 17 2.65 -12.59 -24.48
C ALA A 17 3.97 -11.79 -24.48
N ALA A 18 5.04 -12.34 -25.05
CA ALA A 18 6.39 -11.75 -25.07
C ALA A 18 6.83 -11.34 -26.47
N VAL A 19 7.67 -10.30 -26.57
CA VAL A 19 8.48 -10.07 -27.77
C VAL A 19 9.65 -11.05 -27.79
N ALA A 20 10.04 -11.53 -28.97
CA ALA A 20 11.06 -12.57 -29.11
C ALA A 20 12.43 -12.20 -28.52
N ALA A 21 12.81 -10.91 -28.58
CA ALA A 21 14.08 -10.42 -28.05
C ALA A 21 14.11 -10.36 -26.49
N ASN A 22 12.95 -10.31 -25.85
CA ASN A 22 12.80 -10.15 -24.41
C ASN A 22 11.80 -11.18 -23.85
N PRO A 23 12.12 -12.48 -23.95
CA PRO A 23 11.21 -13.56 -23.54
C PRO A 23 10.97 -13.54 -22.03
N ALA A 24 9.85 -14.14 -21.60
CA ALA A 24 9.51 -14.26 -20.18
C ALA A 24 10.53 -15.05 -19.35
N THR A 25 11.35 -15.90 -19.98
CA THR A 25 12.46 -16.62 -19.33
C THR A 25 13.55 -15.69 -18.79
N ASN A 26 13.67 -14.45 -19.31
CA ASN A 26 14.59 -13.46 -18.78
C ASN A 26 14.28 -13.11 -17.32
N MET A 27 13.02 -13.16 -16.90
CA MET A 27 12.58 -12.87 -15.52
C MET A 27 13.14 -13.86 -14.47
N ALA A 28 13.78 -14.96 -14.90
CA ALA A 28 14.43 -15.95 -14.03
C ALA A 28 15.93 -15.67 -13.81
N VAL A 29 16.49 -14.62 -14.44
CA VAL A 29 17.92 -14.27 -14.38
C VAL A 29 18.13 -12.97 -13.59
N ASP A 30 19.13 -12.92 -12.71
CA ASP A 30 19.44 -11.75 -11.85
C ASP A 30 20.35 -10.72 -12.57
N THR A 31 20.14 -10.52 -13.87
CA THR A 31 20.97 -9.61 -14.69
C THR A 31 20.14 -8.39 -15.11
N PRO A 32 20.60 -7.14 -14.83
CA PRO A 32 19.81 -5.92 -15.10
C PRO A 32 19.33 -5.78 -16.54
N SER A 33 20.14 -6.19 -17.52
CA SER A 33 19.78 -6.11 -18.95
C SER A 33 18.80 -7.19 -19.43
N ARG A 34 18.46 -8.16 -18.59
CA ARG A 34 17.56 -9.28 -18.93
C ARG A 34 16.16 -8.99 -18.42
N VAL A 35 15.38 -8.28 -19.23
CA VAL A 35 13.97 -7.99 -18.94
C VAL A 35 13.03 -8.81 -19.83
N TYR A 36 11.84 -9.11 -19.30
CA TYR A 36 10.67 -9.45 -20.10
C TYR A 36 10.07 -8.17 -20.67
N ARG A 37 9.65 -8.21 -21.93
CA ARG A 37 8.87 -7.14 -22.54
C ARG A 37 7.69 -7.74 -23.29
N SER A 38 6.50 -7.19 -23.05
CA SER A 38 5.30 -7.62 -23.74
C SER A 38 5.17 -7.01 -25.14
N SER A 39 4.33 -7.62 -25.96
CA SER A 39 3.91 -7.08 -27.27
C SER A 39 2.67 -6.17 -27.18
N THR A 40 2.04 -6.06 -26.01
CA THR A 40 0.81 -5.29 -25.78
C THR A 40 0.82 -4.65 -24.39
N VAL A 41 -0.06 -3.67 -24.16
CA VAL A 41 -0.23 -3.03 -22.83
C VAL A 41 -1.15 -3.81 -21.88
N THR A 42 -1.74 -4.91 -22.33
CA THR A 42 -2.54 -5.81 -21.48
C THR A 42 -2.06 -7.26 -21.54
N PRO A 43 -0.77 -7.53 -21.26
CA PRO A 43 -0.22 -8.85 -21.42
C PRO A 43 -0.60 -9.79 -20.28
N PHE A 44 -0.40 -11.07 -20.54
CA PHE A 44 -0.37 -12.08 -19.49
C PHE A 44 0.79 -13.05 -19.71
N PHE A 45 1.17 -13.72 -18.63
CA PHE A 45 2.06 -14.87 -18.68
C PHE A 45 1.65 -15.90 -17.63
N VAL A 46 1.89 -17.17 -17.94
CA VAL A 46 1.66 -18.34 -17.10
C VAL A 46 2.99 -19.04 -16.91
N VAL A 47 3.36 -19.28 -15.65
CA VAL A 47 4.55 -20.03 -15.28
C VAL A 47 4.19 -21.19 -14.38
N GLN A 48 4.98 -22.25 -14.47
CA GLN A 48 4.95 -23.37 -13.54
C GLN A 48 6.12 -23.24 -12.56
N SER A 49 5.80 -22.95 -11.30
CA SER A 49 6.76 -22.88 -10.21
C SER A 49 7.34 -24.25 -9.88
N SER A 50 8.65 -24.28 -9.65
CA SER A 50 9.38 -25.45 -9.15
C SER A 50 9.53 -25.42 -7.62
N CYS A 51 8.83 -24.50 -6.94
CA CYS A 51 8.83 -24.39 -5.49
C CYS A 51 8.43 -25.73 -4.86
N VAL A 52 9.24 -26.26 -3.94
CA VAL A 52 8.92 -27.52 -3.22
C VAL A 52 8.00 -27.22 -2.03
N THR A 53 8.15 -26.04 -1.43
CA THR A 53 7.29 -25.50 -0.38
C THR A 53 6.01 -24.89 -0.96
N PRO A 54 4.98 -24.65 -0.14
CA PRO A 54 3.81 -23.91 -0.61
C PRO A 54 4.22 -22.49 -1.02
N ILE A 55 3.60 -21.99 -2.08
CA ILE A 55 3.74 -20.62 -2.56
C ILE A 55 2.99 -19.73 -1.60
N ASP A 56 3.65 -18.68 -1.12
CA ASP A 56 3.05 -17.67 -0.25
C ASP A 56 3.45 -16.25 -0.68
N VAL A 57 4.45 -16.08 -1.55
CA VAL A 57 4.80 -14.81 -2.19
C VAL A 57 4.78 -14.97 -3.70
N VAL A 58 4.15 -14.00 -4.36
CA VAL A 58 4.33 -13.71 -5.78
C VAL A 58 4.66 -12.23 -5.92
N ALA A 59 5.74 -11.89 -6.62
CA ALA A 59 6.08 -10.50 -6.89
C ALA A 59 6.63 -10.31 -8.30
N ILE A 60 6.30 -9.18 -8.90
CA ILE A 60 6.95 -8.67 -10.11
C ILE A 60 7.78 -7.45 -9.74
N VAL A 61 9.03 -7.43 -10.18
CA VAL A 61 10.03 -6.43 -9.78
C VAL A 61 10.57 -5.76 -11.03
N GLY A 62 10.85 -4.46 -10.92
CA GLY A 62 11.48 -3.73 -12.02
C GLY A 62 10.50 -3.48 -13.15
N THR A 63 9.28 -3.04 -12.83
CA THR A 63 8.24 -2.82 -13.83
C THR A 63 8.25 -1.39 -14.35
N ASN A 64 7.78 -1.16 -15.58
CA ASN A 64 7.53 0.21 -16.07
C ASN A 64 6.10 0.71 -15.76
N LEU A 65 5.32 -0.06 -15.00
CA LEU A 65 3.92 0.23 -14.73
C LEU A 65 3.73 1.52 -13.93
N ARG A 66 2.53 2.10 -14.04
CA ARG A 66 2.07 3.28 -13.30
C ARG A 66 1.18 2.85 -12.14
N ASN A 67 1.01 3.71 -11.15
CA ASN A 67 0.15 3.45 -9.99
C ASN A 67 -1.30 3.09 -10.36
N ARG A 68 -1.81 3.64 -11.48
CA ARG A 68 -3.15 3.36 -12.02
C ARG A 68 -3.27 2.06 -12.81
N ASP A 69 -2.15 1.43 -13.17
CA ASP A 69 -2.18 0.15 -13.87
C ASP A 69 -2.45 -0.97 -12.86
N THR A 70 -3.13 -2.04 -13.29
CA THR A 70 -3.52 -3.14 -12.39
C THR A 70 -2.79 -4.42 -12.72
N VAL A 71 -2.48 -5.18 -11.68
CA VAL A 71 -1.89 -6.52 -11.77
C VAL A 71 -2.84 -7.50 -11.11
N ARG A 72 -3.23 -8.54 -11.84
CA ARG A 72 -4.01 -9.67 -11.33
C ARG A 72 -3.13 -10.90 -11.25
N ILE A 73 -3.03 -11.50 -10.08
CA ILE A 73 -2.23 -12.69 -9.82
C ILE A 73 -3.18 -13.83 -9.46
N ARG A 74 -3.05 -14.93 -10.21
CA ARG A 74 -3.82 -16.16 -10.03
C ARG A 74 -2.89 -17.33 -9.76
N VAL A 75 -3.22 -18.17 -8.78
CA VAL A 75 -2.47 -19.39 -8.47
C VAL A 75 -3.42 -20.59 -8.49
N GLY A 76 -3.03 -21.67 -9.14
CA GLY A 76 -3.88 -22.85 -9.32
C GLY A 76 -3.13 -24.12 -9.68
N SER A 77 -3.84 -25.25 -9.60
CA SER A 77 -3.28 -26.59 -9.76
C SER A 77 -2.90 -26.95 -11.20
N SER A 78 -3.39 -26.21 -12.18
CA SER A 78 -3.12 -26.40 -13.62
C SER A 78 -3.10 -25.07 -14.39
N ALA A 79 -2.50 -25.06 -15.58
CA ALA A 79 -2.52 -23.91 -16.48
C ALA A 79 -3.95 -23.50 -16.89
N ALA A 80 -4.85 -24.48 -17.07
CA ALA A 80 -6.26 -24.25 -17.38
C ALA A 80 -7.01 -23.58 -16.21
N ALA A 81 -6.76 -24.02 -14.97
CA ALA A 81 -7.38 -23.45 -13.78
C ALA A 81 -7.04 -21.96 -13.62
N VAL A 82 -5.80 -21.56 -13.87
CA VAL A 82 -5.41 -20.15 -13.79
C VAL A 82 -5.82 -19.34 -15.02
N SER A 83 -6.14 -19.97 -16.15
CA SER A 83 -6.52 -19.28 -17.40
C SER A 83 -8.01 -18.98 -17.53
N GLY A 84 -8.82 -19.35 -16.55
CA GLY A 84 -10.26 -19.07 -16.51
C GLY A 84 -11.15 -20.23 -16.98
N GLU A 85 -10.55 -21.37 -17.35
CA GLU A 85 -11.29 -22.61 -17.64
C GLU A 85 -11.61 -23.42 -16.37
N GLY A 86 -11.06 -23.01 -15.22
CA GLY A 86 -11.38 -23.56 -13.91
C GLY A 86 -11.30 -22.49 -12.82
N THR A 87 -11.33 -22.93 -11.55
CA THR A 87 -11.24 -22.04 -10.39
C THR A 87 -9.79 -22.00 -9.88
N ALA A 88 -9.16 -20.83 -9.97
CA ALA A 88 -7.88 -20.60 -9.30
C ALA A 88 -8.08 -20.63 -7.78
N THR A 89 -7.14 -21.25 -7.06
CA THR A 89 -7.17 -21.34 -5.58
C THR A 89 -6.93 -19.97 -4.95
N ALA A 90 -6.12 -19.14 -5.61
CA ALA A 90 -5.91 -17.74 -5.27
C ALA A 90 -6.13 -16.88 -6.51
N ASP A 91 -6.84 -15.76 -6.35
CA ASP A 91 -7.12 -14.80 -7.42
C ASP A 91 -7.24 -13.40 -6.82
N TYR A 92 -6.23 -12.57 -7.05
CA TYR A 92 -6.12 -11.25 -6.44
C TYR A 92 -5.82 -10.21 -7.51
N THR A 93 -6.55 -9.10 -7.50
CA THR A 93 -6.28 -7.92 -8.35
C THR A 93 -5.87 -6.76 -7.45
N MET A 94 -4.76 -6.09 -7.80
CA MET A 94 -4.21 -4.97 -7.04
C MET A 94 -3.60 -3.92 -7.99
N PRO A 95 -3.41 -2.66 -7.53
CA PRO A 95 -2.63 -1.70 -8.30
C PRO A 95 -1.17 -2.19 -8.45
N ALA A 96 -0.49 -1.75 -9.51
CA ALA A 96 0.90 -2.13 -9.76
C ALA A 96 1.84 -1.69 -8.63
N TYR A 97 1.60 -0.51 -8.05
CA TYR A 97 2.23 -0.04 -6.82
C TYR A 97 1.37 1.03 -6.15
N SER A 98 1.65 1.31 -4.88
CA SER A 98 1.07 2.41 -4.11
C SER A 98 2.15 3.43 -3.72
N GLY A 99 1.74 4.66 -3.43
CA GLY A 99 2.63 5.75 -3.01
C GLY A 99 3.29 6.54 -4.14
N MET A 100 4.25 7.39 -3.76
CA MET A 100 5.03 8.18 -4.71
C MET A 100 6.19 7.36 -5.27
N LYS A 101 6.27 7.28 -6.60
CA LYS A 101 7.42 6.70 -7.29
C LYS A 101 8.62 7.62 -7.12
N ALA A 102 9.68 7.13 -6.50
CA ALA A 102 10.99 7.77 -6.62
C ALA A 102 11.48 7.62 -8.06
N ASP A 103 11.85 8.71 -8.73
CA ASP A 103 12.15 8.74 -10.17
C ASP A 103 13.16 7.67 -10.60
N GLU A 104 14.11 7.32 -9.72
CA GLU A 104 15.19 6.38 -10.01
C GLU A 104 14.86 4.92 -9.67
N LYS A 105 13.72 4.63 -9.02
CA LYS A 105 13.32 3.26 -8.70
C LYS A 105 12.29 2.75 -9.67
N LEU A 106 12.52 1.53 -10.16
CA LEU A 106 11.51 0.79 -10.91
C LEU A 106 10.47 0.17 -9.95
N PRO A 107 9.15 0.34 -10.23
CA PRO A 107 8.10 -0.21 -9.39
C PRO A 107 8.13 -1.71 -9.19
N MET A 108 7.61 -2.15 -8.04
CA MET A 108 7.45 -3.55 -7.67
C MET A 108 6.02 -3.80 -7.20
N THR A 109 5.43 -4.91 -7.63
CA THR A 109 4.17 -5.42 -7.08
C THR A 109 4.49 -6.66 -6.27
N VAL A 110 4.14 -6.65 -4.98
CA VAL A 110 4.37 -7.80 -4.08
C VAL A 110 3.02 -8.25 -3.51
N LEU A 111 2.68 -9.52 -3.73
CA LEU A 111 1.55 -10.19 -3.13
C LEU A 111 2.04 -11.24 -2.13
N ARG A 112 1.71 -11.06 -0.85
CA ARG A 112 1.77 -12.11 0.16
C ARG A 112 0.40 -12.77 0.24
N LEU A 113 0.32 -14.06 -0.05
CA LEU A 113 -0.92 -14.82 0.06
C LEU A 113 -1.31 -14.96 1.55
N PRO A 114 -2.59 -14.75 1.92
CA PRO A 114 -3.05 -14.93 3.30
C PRO A 114 -2.90 -16.37 3.79
N VAL A 115 -3.02 -17.32 2.86
CA VAL A 115 -2.86 -18.75 3.09
C VAL A 115 -1.87 -19.29 2.05
N PRO A 116 -0.76 -19.91 2.46
CA PRO A 116 0.16 -20.57 1.55
C PRO A 116 -0.54 -21.66 0.72
N VAL A 117 -0.25 -21.74 -0.57
CA VAL A 117 -0.92 -22.65 -1.52
C VAL A 117 0.10 -23.63 -2.12
N TYR A 118 -0.24 -24.93 -2.20
CA TYR A 118 0.65 -25.96 -2.75
C TYR A 118 0.64 -26.07 -4.28
N ASP A 119 -0.25 -25.34 -4.93
CA ASP A 119 -0.39 -25.23 -6.37
C ASP A 119 0.89 -24.71 -7.04
N LYS A 120 1.03 -25.01 -8.34
CA LYS A 120 2.28 -24.75 -9.09
C LYS A 120 2.12 -23.74 -10.21
N PHE A 121 0.92 -23.52 -10.73
CA PHE A 121 0.73 -22.61 -11.84
C PHE A 121 0.42 -21.23 -11.30
N VAL A 122 1.19 -20.25 -11.75
CA VAL A 122 0.98 -18.83 -11.45
C VAL A 122 0.73 -18.12 -12.76
N ARG A 123 -0.40 -17.42 -12.85
CA ARG A 123 -0.70 -16.51 -13.95
C ARG A 123 -0.69 -15.08 -13.44
N VAL A 124 -0.04 -14.21 -14.20
CA VAL A 124 -0.07 -12.77 -13.97
C VAL A 124 -0.67 -12.12 -15.20
N ASP A 125 -1.76 -11.37 -14.99
CA ASP A 125 -2.36 -10.52 -16.00
C ASP A 125 -2.09 -9.06 -15.62
N VAL A 126 -1.68 -8.27 -16.59
CA VAL A 126 -1.42 -6.84 -16.40
C VAL A 126 -2.40 -6.07 -17.27
N THR A 127 -2.96 -4.99 -16.73
CA THR A 127 -3.81 -4.05 -17.47
C THR A 127 -3.21 -2.66 -17.35
N ALA A 128 -2.55 -2.18 -18.40
CA ALA A 128 -1.90 -0.88 -18.46
C ALA A 128 -2.51 0.01 -19.56
N THR A 129 -3.83 0.21 -19.54
CA THR A 129 -4.53 0.96 -20.59
C THR A 129 -3.94 2.36 -20.78
N GLY A 130 -3.58 2.70 -22.02
CA GLY A 130 -2.96 3.98 -22.36
C GLY A 130 -1.55 4.18 -21.80
N HIS A 131 -0.79 3.10 -21.56
CA HIS A 131 0.63 3.19 -21.22
C HIS A 131 1.43 3.84 -22.36
N THR A 132 2.23 4.86 -22.05
CA THR A 132 2.96 5.66 -23.06
C THR A 132 3.98 4.86 -23.83
N ASP A 133 4.58 3.86 -23.19
CA ASP A 133 5.59 3.01 -23.81
C ASP A 133 4.97 1.95 -24.76
N GLU A 134 3.64 1.78 -24.74
CA GLU A 134 2.91 0.77 -25.52
C GLU A 134 3.28 -0.70 -25.20
N TYR A 135 4.18 -0.92 -24.24
CA TYR A 135 4.56 -2.23 -23.71
C TYR A 135 4.63 -2.22 -22.18
N VAL A 136 4.58 -3.42 -21.61
CA VAL A 136 4.90 -3.71 -20.21
C VAL A 136 6.28 -4.35 -20.16
N GLN A 137 7.12 -3.86 -19.26
CA GLN A 137 8.43 -4.41 -18.96
C GLN A 137 8.44 -4.93 -17.53
N ILE A 138 9.10 -6.08 -17.30
CA ILE A 138 9.31 -6.66 -15.97
C ILE A 138 10.72 -7.23 -15.92
N SER A 139 11.52 -6.82 -14.94
CA SER A 139 12.89 -7.32 -14.77
C SER A 139 12.93 -8.67 -14.06
N ARG A 140 12.09 -8.89 -13.04
CA ARG A 140 12.09 -10.15 -12.27
C ARG A 140 10.69 -10.63 -11.90
N LEU A 141 10.53 -11.94 -11.90
CA LEU A 141 9.43 -12.64 -11.25
C LEU A 141 9.97 -13.38 -10.02
N VAL A 142 9.36 -13.14 -8.86
CA VAL A 142 9.66 -13.82 -7.60
C VAL A 142 8.44 -14.67 -7.24
N ILE A 143 8.62 -15.97 -7.17
CA ILE A 143 7.63 -16.91 -6.66
C ILE A 143 8.35 -17.75 -5.61
N GLY A 144 7.78 -17.90 -4.42
CA GLY A 144 8.43 -18.71 -3.41
C GLY A 144 7.65 -18.81 -2.11
N SER A 145 8.35 -19.38 -1.12
CA SER A 145 7.95 -19.36 0.28
C SER A 145 8.77 -18.28 1.01
N ALA A 146 8.14 -17.48 1.87
CA ALA A 146 8.88 -16.53 2.70
C ALA A 146 9.24 -17.11 4.06
N VAL A 147 10.39 -16.66 4.55
CA VAL A 147 10.80 -16.84 5.92
C VAL A 147 10.39 -15.57 6.67
N ASP A 148 9.30 -15.69 7.41
CA ASP A 148 8.76 -14.61 8.24
C ASP A 148 9.50 -14.57 9.59
N ASN A 149 9.67 -13.38 10.16
CA ASN A 149 9.98 -13.25 11.58
C ASN A 149 9.22 -12.08 12.22
N GLU A 150 8.79 -12.28 13.45
CA GLU A 150 8.23 -11.22 14.28
C GLU A 150 9.35 -10.34 14.82
N GLY A 151 9.52 -9.16 14.25
CA GLY A 151 10.52 -8.20 14.71
C GLY A 151 11.61 -7.95 13.67
N ILE A 152 11.78 -6.68 13.31
CA ILE A 152 13.11 -6.12 13.01
C ILE A 152 13.58 -5.46 14.31
N GLY A 153 14.76 -5.88 14.78
CA GLY A 153 15.41 -5.33 15.97
C GLY A 153 15.85 -3.88 15.75
N GLY A 154 16.12 -3.18 16.86
CA GLY A 154 16.69 -1.83 16.81
C GLY A 154 18.03 -1.79 16.05
N GLY A 155 18.30 -0.67 15.39
CA GLY A 155 19.50 -0.50 14.56
C GLY A 155 19.35 -0.96 13.11
N SER A 156 18.11 -1.17 12.65
CA SER A 156 17.83 -1.30 11.22
C SER A 156 18.01 0.03 10.49
N GLU A 157 18.69 0.00 9.35
CA GLU A 157 19.07 1.19 8.60
C GLU A 157 18.75 0.96 7.11
N ILE A 158 18.14 1.96 6.49
CA ILE A 158 18.16 2.10 5.03
C ILE A 158 19.37 2.96 4.68
N ALA A 159 20.18 2.50 3.75
CA ALA A 159 21.23 3.31 3.14
C ALA A 159 20.97 3.43 1.64
N ILE A 160 21.32 4.59 1.09
CA ILE A 160 21.38 4.84 -0.34
C ILE A 160 22.84 4.70 -0.76
N ASN A 161 23.10 3.79 -1.69
CA ASN A 161 24.44 3.52 -2.19
C ASN A 161 24.59 4.23 -3.53
N ASP A 162 25.33 5.32 -3.52
CA ASP A 162 25.81 5.94 -4.75
C ASP A 162 27.02 5.15 -5.26
N VAL A 163 26.87 4.57 -6.45
CA VAL A 163 27.94 3.81 -7.14
C VAL A 163 28.55 4.62 -8.28
N SER A 164 28.31 5.94 -8.31
CA SER A 164 28.93 6.86 -9.27
C SER A 164 30.45 6.78 -9.20
N VAL A 165 31.10 6.65 -10.36
CA VAL A 165 32.55 6.52 -10.44
C VAL A 165 33.17 7.88 -10.68
N PRO A 166 33.98 8.42 -9.75
CA PRO A 166 34.68 9.68 -9.98
C PRO A 166 35.81 9.49 -10.99
N TYR A 167 35.97 10.46 -11.88
CA TYR A 167 37.13 10.55 -12.79
C TYR A 167 37.57 12.00 -12.95
N THR A 168 38.82 12.21 -13.35
CA THR A 168 39.41 13.55 -13.47
C THR A 168 39.79 13.84 -14.90
N VAL A 169 39.30 14.95 -15.46
CA VAL A 169 39.70 15.45 -16.78
C VAL A 169 40.16 16.90 -16.63
N ALA A 170 41.37 17.21 -17.10
CA ALA A 170 41.96 18.56 -17.02
C ALA A 170 41.97 19.16 -15.59
N GLY A 171 42.13 18.33 -14.55
CA GLY A 171 42.14 18.77 -13.15
C GLY A 171 40.77 19.06 -12.54
N MET A 172 39.68 18.88 -13.30
CA MET A 172 38.30 18.94 -12.80
C MET A 172 37.80 17.53 -12.50
N ALA A 173 37.08 17.38 -11.37
CA ALA A 173 36.42 16.14 -11.00
C ALA A 173 35.08 16.03 -11.73
N TYR A 174 34.86 14.89 -12.37
CA TYR A 174 33.63 14.47 -13.01
C TYR A 174 33.17 13.16 -12.37
N PHE A 175 31.90 12.83 -12.57
CA PHE A 175 31.32 11.60 -12.07
C PHE A 175 30.54 10.94 -13.20
N ASP A 176 30.82 9.66 -13.45
CA ASP A 176 29.93 8.85 -14.25
C ASP A 176 28.72 8.51 -13.38
N GLN A 177 27.59 9.11 -13.71
CA GLN A 177 26.36 8.94 -12.95
C GLN A 177 25.82 7.53 -13.19
N PHE A 178 25.73 6.76 -12.12
CA PHE A 178 25.05 5.47 -12.10
C PHE A 178 23.77 5.58 -11.26
N PRO A 179 22.75 4.73 -11.49
CA PRO A 179 21.55 4.77 -10.69
C PRO A 179 21.85 4.47 -9.22
N LEU A 180 21.21 5.20 -8.30
CA LEU A 180 21.38 5.00 -6.87
C LEU A 180 20.80 3.64 -6.46
N GLY A 181 21.60 2.85 -5.74
CA GLY A 181 21.15 1.61 -5.11
C GLY A 181 20.56 1.86 -3.72
N GLN A 182 19.75 0.92 -3.22
CA GLN A 182 19.29 0.90 -1.83
C GLN A 182 19.87 -0.32 -1.14
N SER A 183 20.40 -0.16 0.08
CA SER A 183 20.68 -1.28 0.96
C SER A 183 19.81 -1.19 2.21
N PHE A 184 19.42 -2.35 2.69
CA PHE A 184 18.69 -2.51 3.93
C PHE A 184 19.53 -3.36 4.88
N LYS A 185 19.85 -2.79 6.03
CA LYS A 185 20.46 -3.51 7.14
C LYS A 185 19.38 -3.77 8.17
N ALA A 186 19.14 -5.04 8.50
CA ALA A 186 18.16 -5.48 9.46
C ALA A 186 18.82 -6.39 10.50
N SER A 187 18.46 -6.26 11.76
CA SER A 187 18.68 -7.30 12.76
C SER A 187 17.38 -8.05 12.97
N ILE A 188 17.41 -9.37 12.93
CA ILE A 188 16.24 -10.24 13.01
C ILE A 188 16.36 -11.03 14.32
N PRO A 189 15.79 -10.54 15.44
CA PRO A 189 15.98 -11.14 16.76
C PRO A 189 15.04 -12.34 17.00
N TYR A 190 15.30 -13.08 18.08
CA TYR A 190 14.39 -14.12 18.61
C TYR A 190 14.10 -15.31 17.67
N ILE A 191 15.01 -15.63 16.75
CA ILE A 191 14.89 -16.80 15.88
C ILE A 191 15.15 -18.06 16.72
N SER A 192 14.12 -18.91 16.87
CA SER A 192 14.28 -20.21 17.54
C SER A 192 15.31 -21.08 16.81
N ASP A 193 16.03 -21.94 17.54
CA ASP A 193 17.01 -22.85 16.91
C ASP A 193 16.38 -23.74 15.83
N ARG A 194 15.13 -24.17 16.04
CA ARG A 194 14.37 -24.93 15.06
C ARG A 194 14.13 -24.12 13.79
N GLU A 195 13.65 -22.89 13.91
CA GLU A 195 13.39 -22.03 12.76
C GLU A 195 14.68 -21.63 12.04
N ARG A 196 15.75 -21.40 12.79
CA ARG A 196 17.08 -21.15 12.22
C ARG A 196 17.52 -22.30 11.33
N LEU A 197 17.45 -23.54 11.83
CA LEU A 197 17.90 -24.73 11.11
C LEU A 197 16.96 -25.14 9.97
N GLN A 198 15.64 -24.96 10.13
CA GLN A 198 14.64 -25.46 9.17
C GLN A 198 14.27 -24.45 8.09
N LYS A 199 14.36 -23.14 8.36
CA LYS A 199 13.96 -22.09 7.40
C LYS A 199 15.14 -21.20 7.00
N TRP A 200 15.74 -20.50 7.98
CA TRP A 200 16.75 -19.47 7.69
C TRP A 200 18.02 -20.04 7.07
N GLN A 201 18.62 -21.05 7.68
CA GLN A 201 19.88 -21.61 7.21
C GLN A 201 19.77 -22.20 5.79
N PRO A 202 18.77 -23.03 5.45
CA PRO A 202 18.59 -23.48 4.08
C PRO A 202 18.41 -22.34 3.08
N MET A 203 17.62 -21.32 3.44
CA MET A 203 17.40 -20.15 2.59
C MET A 203 18.68 -19.33 2.38
N LEU A 204 19.45 -19.07 3.44
CA LEU A 204 20.73 -18.37 3.36
C LEU A 204 21.77 -19.14 2.53
N ILE A 205 21.84 -20.46 2.69
CA ILE A 205 22.71 -21.33 1.87
C ILE A 205 22.31 -21.25 0.40
N LYS A 206 21.00 -21.24 0.12
CA LYS A 206 20.46 -21.21 -1.25
C LYS A 206 20.67 -19.85 -1.94
N ALA A 207 20.51 -18.76 -1.19
CA ALA A 207 20.80 -17.40 -1.66
C ALA A 207 22.31 -17.23 -1.95
N GLY A 208 23.13 -17.58 -0.95
CA GLY A 208 24.55 -17.26 -0.96
C GLY A 208 24.79 -15.79 -1.34
N ILE A 209 25.88 -15.55 -2.08
CA ILE A 209 26.21 -14.23 -2.65
C ILE A 209 25.77 -14.07 -4.11
N THR A 210 25.19 -15.12 -4.70
CA THR A 210 25.03 -15.23 -6.17
C THR A 210 23.60 -15.08 -6.64
N LYS A 211 22.62 -15.16 -5.72
CA LYS A 211 21.20 -15.06 -6.03
C LYS A 211 20.57 -13.95 -5.21
N ALA A 212 19.78 -13.13 -5.87
CA ALA A 212 19.04 -12.09 -5.17
C ALA A 212 17.84 -12.68 -4.42
N VAL A 213 17.51 -12.04 -3.31
CA VAL A 213 16.34 -12.30 -2.49
C VAL A 213 15.42 -11.09 -2.51
N LEU A 214 14.14 -11.34 -2.33
CA LEU A 214 13.18 -10.29 -2.04
C LEU A 214 13.13 -10.10 -0.52
N PHE A 215 13.67 -8.99 -0.04
CA PHE A 215 13.55 -8.55 1.34
C PHE A 215 12.43 -7.53 1.44
N VAL A 216 11.52 -7.76 2.36
CA VAL A 216 10.39 -6.89 2.60
C VAL A 216 10.37 -6.52 4.07
N PRO A 217 10.85 -5.32 4.43
CA PRO A 217 10.66 -4.80 5.77
C PRO A 217 9.16 -4.52 5.91
N ASN A 218 8.50 -5.27 6.76
CA ASN A 218 7.20 -4.88 7.24
C ASN A 218 7.48 -3.89 8.39
N TYR A 219 7.79 -2.64 7.99
CA TYR A 219 7.18 -1.50 8.67
C TYR A 219 5.78 -1.98 8.94
N LYS A 220 5.40 -2.16 10.22
CA LYS A 220 3.99 -2.38 10.52
C LYS A 220 3.33 -1.36 9.63
N LEU A 221 2.61 -1.81 8.59
CA LEU A 221 1.79 -0.91 7.82
C LEU A 221 1.15 -0.12 8.94
N LYS A 222 1.38 1.19 8.95
CA LYS A 222 0.74 2.01 9.96
C LYS A 222 -0.78 1.88 9.82
N ALA A 223 -1.32 1.01 8.96
CA ALA A 223 -2.55 0.23 9.13
C ALA A 223 -2.80 -0.16 10.60
N ASN A 224 -3.19 0.83 11.38
CA ASN A 224 -4.51 0.81 11.92
C ASN A 224 -5.42 0.70 10.70
N PRO A 225 -5.87 -0.52 10.34
CA PRO A 225 -6.66 -0.71 9.14
C PRO A 225 -7.80 0.28 9.21
N ASN A 226 -8.08 0.92 8.07
CA ASN A 226 -9.25 1.77 7.99
C ASN A 226 -10.46 0.94 8.46
N LEU A 227 -11.08 1.38 9.54
CA LEU A 227 -12.16 0.65 10.19
C LEU A 227 -13.48 0.82 9.42
N LEU A 228 -13.55 1.81 8.52
CA LEU A 228 -14.67 2.01 7.62
C LEU A 228 -14.73 0.92 6.57
N ARG A 229 -15.94 0.49 6.20
CA ARG A 229 -16.17 -0.45 5.10
C ARG A 229 -16.52 0.31 3.85
N ASP A 230 -16.03 -0.14 2.69
CA ASP A 230 -16.39 0.45 1.41
C ASP A 230 -16.15 1.97 1.37
N SER A 231 -15.03 2.39 1.98
CA SER A 231 -14.64 3.80 2.06
C SER A 231 -14.52 4.46 0.68
N GLN A 232 -14.33 3.67 -0.38
CA GLN A 232 -14.26 4.13 -1.75
C GLN A 232 -15.60 4.14 -2.49
N THR A 233 -16.51 3.21 -2.22
CA THR A 233 -17.70 3.03 -3.07
C THR A 233 -18.95 3.71 -2.50
N PHE A 234 -18.90 4.15 -1.25
CA PHE A 234 -19.98 4.88 -0.55
C PHE A 234 -21.36 4.18 -0.60
N SER A 235 -21.39 2.89 -0.93
CA SER A 235 -22.62 2.13 -1.20
C SER A 235 -23.45 1.92 0.06
N VAL A 236 -22.77 1.73 1.19
CA VAL A 236 -23.30 1.44 2.53
C VAL A 236 -23.41 2.68 3.43
N TRP A 237 -23.11 3.86 2.90
CA TRP A 237 -23.13 5.09 3.68
C TRP A 237 -24.55 5.65 3.79
N SER A 238 -24.89 6.10 5.00
CA SER A 238 -26.17 6.73 5.30
C SER A 238 -26.16 8.20 4.90
N VAL A 239 -27.32 8.70 4.51
CA VAL A 239 -27.55 10.10 4.14
C VAL A 239 -28.52 10.73 5.13
N THR A 240 -28.20 11.94 5.59
CA THR A 240 -29.08 12.78 6.43
C THR A 240 -29.26 14.13 5.74
N GLY A 241 -30.48 14.64 5.69
CA GLY A 241 -30.79 15.92 5.02
C GLY A 241 -30.89 15.81 3.49
N ALA A 242 -31.00 16.95 2.82
CA ALA A 242 -31.15 17.02 1.36
C ALA A 242 -29.81 17.08 0.62
N VAL A 243 -28.93 16.12 0.92
CA VAL A 243 -27.67 15.92 0.17
C VAL A 243 -27.79 14.78 -0.82
N SER A 244 -27.02 14.87 -1.90
CA SER A 244 -26.94 13.86 -2.94
C SER A 244 -25.49 13.63 -3.37
N TRP A 245 -25.21 12.54 -4.07
CA TRP A 245 -23.89 12.25 -4.59
C TRP A 245 -23.92 11.63 -5.98
N LEU A 246 -22.83 11.83 -6.71
CA LEU A 246 -22.49 11.06 -7.90
C LEU A 246 -21.29 10.19 -7.54
N ARG A 247 -21.57 8.94 -7.15
CA ARG A 247 -20.56 7.98 -6.69
C ARG A 247 -19.63 7.59 -7.83
N ASN A 248 -18.33 7.45 -7.56
CA ASN A 248 -17.35 6.89 -8.50
C ASN A 248 -17.32 7.61 -9.85
N THR A 249 -17.50 8.94 -9.85
CA THR A 249 -17.56 9.74 -11.08
C THR A 249 -16.34 10.62 -11.30
N ASP A 250 -15.42 10.64 -10.33
CA ASP A 250 -14.22 11.46 -10.36
C ASP A 250 -12.99 10.65 -9.93
N TYR A 251 -11.80 11.15 -10.28
CA TYR A 251 -10.54 10.51 -9.93
C TYR A 251 -10.18 10.82 -8.48
N ALA A 252 -10.14 9.80 -7.63
CA ALA A 252 -9.65 9.89 -6.26
C ALA A 252 -8.15 10.21 -6.20
N HIS A 253 -7.67 10.53 -4.99
CA HIS A 253 -6.28 10.88 -4.71
C HIS A 253 -5.27 9.77 -5.08
N ASP A 254 -5.72 8.51 -5.17
CA ASP A 254 -4.94 7.35 -5.60
C ASP A 254 -4.98 7.12 -7.13
N GLY A 255 -5.70 7.98 -7.87
CA GLY A 255 -5.91 7.87 -9.31
C GLY A 255 -7.03 6.90 -9.73
N SER A 256 -7.71 6.25 -8.78
CA SER A 256 -8.85 5.39 -9.07
C SER A 256 -10.12 6.21 -9.34
N LEU A 257 -11.06 5.69 -10.14
CA LEU A 257 -12.34 6.36 -10.39
C LEU A 257 -13.34 6.11 -9.24
N THR A 258 -12.95 6.43 -8.01
CA THR A 258 -13.73 6.16 -6.79
C THR A 258 -14.10 7.40 -6.01
N ALA A 259 -13.69 8.60 -6.44
CA ALA A 259 -14.12 9.81 -5.77
C ALA A 259 -15.63 10.03 -6.01
N ALA A 260 -16.31 10.46 -4.95
CA ALA A 260 -17.71 10.84 -5.00
C ALA A 260 -17.81 12.37 -5.07
N ILE A 261 -18.56 12.87 -6.04
CA ILE A 261 -19.00 14.26 -6.04
C ILE A 261 -20.21 14.33 -5.11
N MET A 262 -20.04 14.95 -3.95
CA MET A 262 -21.09 15.11 -2.96
C MET A 262 -21.64 16.53 -3.04
N GLU A 263 -22.96 16.69 -3.02
CA GLU A 263 -23.68 17.94 -3.17
C GLU A 263 -24.66 18.14 -2.03
N ASP A 264 -24.63 19.33 -1.42
CA ASP A 264 -25.73 19.84 -0.61
C ASP A 264 -26.49 20.86 -1.46
N ALA A 265 -27.74 20.51 -1.78
CA ALA A 265 -28.60 21.33 -2.62
C ALA A 265 -29.61 22.14 -1.79
N ASP A 266 -29.57 22.05 -0.45
CA ASP A 266 -30.60 22.63 0.41
C ASP A 266 -30.38 24.13 0.67
N PRO A 267 -31.18 25.03 0.08
CA PRO A 267 -31.04 26.46 0.32
C PRO A 267 -31.59 26.88 1.69
N THR A 268 -32.29 25.99 2.41
CA THR A 268 -32.95 26.31 3.69
C THR A 268 -32.00 26.26 4.88
N GLY A 269 -30.75 25.80 4.68
CA GLY A 269 -29.74 25.74 5.73
C GLY A 269 -29.84 24.50 6.63
N ALA A 270 -30.67 23.51 6.30
CA ALA A 270 -30.73 22.25 7.02
C ALA A 270 -29.46 21.42 6.75
N VAL A 271 -28.88 20.86 7.81
CA VAL A 271 -27.54 20.29 7.75
C VAL A 271 -27.53 18.92 7.07
N GLY A 272 -27.16 18.88 5.80
CA GLY A 272 -26.96 17.67 5.04
C GLY A 272 -25.62 17.00 5.32
N ASN A 273 -25.59 15.66 5.45
CA ASN A 273 -24.34 14.91 5.56
C ASN A 273 -24.43 13.46 5.11
N PHE A 274 -23.26 12.91 4.80
CA PHE A 274 -23.01 11.48 4.59
C PHE A 274 -22.33 10.93 5.83
N ASN A 275 -22.75 9.76 6.32
CA ASN A 275 -22.17 9.18 7.50
C ASN A 275 -22.08 7.65 7.45
N GLN A 276 -21.10 7.11 8.16
CA GLN A 276 -20.95 5.69 8.39
C GLN A 276 -20.58 5.47 9.86
N THR A 277 -21.27 4.52 10.50
CA THR A 277 -21.01 4.14 11.89
C THR A 277 -20.35 2.76 11.92
N ILE A 278 -19.34 2.62 12.76
CA ILE A 278 -18.61 1.37 13.01
C ILE A 278 -18.68 1.03 14.50
N THR A 279 -18.61 -0.27 14.80
CA THR A 279 -18.42 -0.74 16.17
C THR A 279 -16.94 -0.65 16.53
N ILE A 280 -16.62 -0.08 17.69
CA ILE A 280 -15.27 -0.03 18.24
C ILE A 280 -15.22 -0.73 19.61
N PRO A 281 -14.08 -1.27 20.03
CA PRO A 281 -13.92 -1.79 21.39
C PRO A 281 -14.14 -0.69 22.44
N PRO A 282 -14.71 -1.03 23.61
CA PRO A 282 -14.76 -0.11 24.75
C PRO A 282 -13.36 0.04 25.35
N ASP A 283 -12.54 0.90 24.75
CA ASP A 283 -11.14 1.12 25.11
C ASP A 283 -10.84 2.59 25.42
N ALA A 284 -9.58 2.87 25.77
CA ALA A 284 -9.06 4.23 25.97
C ALA A 284 -8.18 4.69 24.79
N ALA A 285 -8.38 4.11 23.60
CA ALA A 285 -7.56 4.44 22.44
C ALA A 285 -7.95 5.80 21.85
N THR A 286 -7.00 6.46 21.20
CA THR A 286 -7.35 7.57 20.31
C THR A 286 -7.79 7.00 18.96
N TYR A 287 -8.72 7.67 18.29
CA TYR A 287 -9.13 7.36 16.92
C TYR A 287 -8.89 8.58 16.05
N THR A 288 -8.29 8.38 14.88
CA THR A 288 -8.06 9.42 13.90
C THR A 288 -9.05 9.27 12.75
N VAL A 289 -9.74 10.35 12.42
CA VAL A 289 -10.53 10.44 11.19
C VAL A 289 -9.72 11.15 10.12
N SER A 290 -9.82 10.69 8.88
CA SER A 290 -9.29 11.44 7.75
C SER A 290 -10.18 11.32 6.51
N ALA A 291 -10.02 12.24 5.56
CA ALA A 291 -10.60 12.16 4.23
C ALA A 291 -9.80 13.03 3.26
N PHE A 292 -10.00 12.82 1.96
CA PHE A 292 -9.40 13.63 0.91
C PHE A 292 -10.46 14.50 0.26
N VAL A 293 -10.21 15.80 0.18
CA VAL A 293 -11.07 16.80 -0.45
C VAL A 293 -10.34 17.38 -1.66
N ARG A 294 -10.94 17.28 -2.85
CA ARG A 294 -10.31 17.77 -4.09
C ARG A 294 -10.16 19.29 -4.03
N LYS A 295 -9.01 19.80 -4.48
CA LYS A 295 -8.78 21.24 -4.61
C LYS A 295 -9.76 21.83 -5.62
N SER A 296 -10.51 22.85 -5.22
CA SER A 296 -11.53 23.50 -6.06
C SER A 296 -11.95 24.85 -5.48
N ASP A 297 -12.65 25.66 -6.28
CA ASP A 297 -13.32 26.90 -5.81
C ASP A 297 -14.67 26.63 -5.13
N GLY A 298 -14.91 25.38 -4.70
CA GLY A 298 -16.13 24.96 -4.02
C GLY A 298 -16.28 25.55 -2.61
N PRO A 299 -17.47 25.41 -1.99
CA PRO A 299 -17.67 25.85 -0.62
C PRO A 299 -16.80 25.04 0.35
N PRO A 300 -16.55 25.55 1.58
CA PRO A 300 -15.85 24.79 2.60
C PRO A 300 -16.49 23.42 2.88
N VAL A 301 -15.65 22.42 3.14
CA VAL A 301 -16.04 21.04 3.47
C VAL A 301 -15.78 20.79 4.94
N ARG A 302 -16.62 19.98 5.61
CA ARG A 302 -16.37 19.53 6.99
C ARG A 302 -16.35 18.02 7.10
N VAL A 303 -15.35 17.49 7.80
CA VAL A 303 -15.28 16.09 8.21
C VAL A 303 -15.24 16.01 9.73
N ALA A 304 -16.12 15.20 10.29
CA ALA A 304 -16.28 15.03 11.72
C ALA A 304 -16.15 13.58 12.12
N ILE A 305 -15.66 13.35 13.34
CA ILE A 305 -15.73 12.08 14.05
C ILE A 305 -16.55 12.26 15.31
N GLU A 306 -17.39 11.28 15.60
CA GLU A 306 -18.25 11.21 16.77
C GLU A 306 -18.11 9.82 17.40
N LEU A 307 -17.87 9.79 18.70
CA LEU A 307 -17.86 8.57 19.51
C LEU A 307 -19.14 8.51 20.33
N THR A 308 -19.81 7.37 20.31
CA THR A 308 -21.05 7.13 21.05
C THR A 308 -20.96 5.82 21.83
N GLY A 309 -21.61 5.75 23.00
CA GLY A 309 -21.66 4.55 23.83
C GLY A 309 -23.08 4.07 24.10
N GLY A 310 -23.19 3.13 25.04
CA GLY A 310 -24.48 2.66 25.55
C GLY A 310 -25.22 3.72 26.36
N GLU A 311 -26.33 3.32 26.99
CA GLU A 311 -27.12 4.19 27.85
C GLU A 311 -26.26 4.86 28.95
N GLY A 312 -26.41 6.17 29.10
CA GLY A 312 -25.65 6.97 30.07
C GLY A 312 -24.26 7.44 29.60
N VAL A 313 -23.77 7.02 28.42
CA VAL A 313 -22.50 7.51 27.85
C VAL A 313 -22.76 8.70 26.91
N ALA A 314 -22.29 9.88 27.29
CA ALA A 314 -22.43 11.09 26.47
C ALA A 314 -21.61 10.99 25.19
N ALA A 315 -22.18 11.40 24.05
CA ALA A 315 -21.45 11.45 22.78
C ALA A 315 -20.36 12.52 22.81
N VAL A 316 -19.19 12.21 22.26
CA VAL A 316 -18.09 13.17 22.07
C VAL A 316 -17.84 13.33 20.59
N SER A 317 -17.61 14.55 20.12
CA SER A 317 -17.30 14.80 18.70
C SER A 317 -16.24 15.86 18.50
N THR A 318 -15.53 15.75 17.38
CA THR A 318 -14.63 16.79 16.87
C THR A 318 -14.73 16.84 15.35
N PHE A 319 -14.28 17.93 14.74
CA PHE A 319 -14.36 18.11 13.29
C PHE A 319 -13.26 19.03 12.78
N VAL A 320 -12.94 18.88 11.49
CA VAL A 320 -12.11 19.82 10.72
C VAL A 320 -12.95 20.33 9.57
N ALA A 321 -12.96 21.66 9.39
CA ALA A 321 -13.46 22.31 8.20
C ALA A 321 -12.28 22.80 7.36
N VAL A 322 -12.35 22.63 6.05
CA VAL A 322 -11.32 23.04 5.10
C VAL A 322 -11.93 23.86 3.97
N ASN A 323 -11.24 24.92 3.56
CA ASN A 323 -11.51 25.62 2.31
C ASN A 323 -10.80 24.87 1.16
N PRO A 324 -11.51 24.26 0.20
CA PRO A 324 -10.91 23.47 -0.88
C PRO A 324 -9.97 24.26 -1.79
N ALA A 325 -10.12 25.58 -1.89
CA ALA A 325 -9.26 26.41 -2.73
C ALA A 325 -7.91 26.69 -2.07
N THR A 326 -7.89 26.86 -0.74
CA THR A 326 -6.70 27.37 -0.03
C THR A 326 -6.09 26.39 0.96
N GLY A 327 -6.80 25.31 1.33
CA GLY A 327 -6.41 24.41 2.40
C GLY A 327 -6.58 25.00 3.81
N ALA A 328 -7.08 26.23 3.94
CA ALA A 328 -7.27 26.89 5.23
C ALA A 328 -8.31 26.16 6.09
N THR A 329 -8.10 26.13 7.41
CA THR A 329 -9.00 25.42 8.35
C THR A 329 -9.59 26.29 9.46
N ASN A 330 -10.55 25.70 10.19
CA ASN A 330 -11.13 26.26 11.41
C ASN A 330 -10.20 26.25 12.63
N PHE A 331 -9.04 25.60 12.54
CA PHE A 331 -8.05 25.61 13.59
C PHE A 331 -6.93 26.60 13.24
N ALA A 332 -6.47 27.35 14.24
CA ALA A 332 -5.27 28.16 14.09
C ALA A 332 -4.07 27.22 13.88
N GLY A 333 -3.41 27.34 12.72
CA GLY A 333 -2.30 26.48 12.30
C GLY A 333 -2.75 25.31 11.40
N ASN A 334 -2.00 25.06 10.33
CA ASN A 334 -2.31 24.06 9.29
C ASN A 334 -2.09 22.60 9.73
N SER A 335 -2.01 22.29 11.03
CA SER A 335 -1.56 20.96 11.48
C SER A 335 -2.53 19.81 11.17
N ASN A 336 -3.76 20.11 10.73
CA ASN A 336 -4.81 19.12 10.44
C ASN A 336 -5.11 18.96 8.93
N VAL A 337 -4.31 19.59 8.06
CA VAL A 337 -4.45 19.48 6.60
C VAL A 337 -3.08 19.30 5.96
N LEU A 338 -2.97 18.32 5.07
CA LEU A 338 -1.79 18.06 4.28
C LEU A 338 -2.10 18.28 2.80
N ASP A 339 -1.15 18.86 2.10
CA ASP A 339 -1.17 18.89 0.63
C ASP A 339 -0.88 17.48 0.10
N ALA A 340 -1.81 16.93 -0.69
CA ALA A 340 -1.71 15.62 -1.32
C ALA A 340 -1.89 15.73 -2.85
N GLY A 341 -1.30 16.76 -3.47
CA GLY A 341 -1.36 16.98 -4.92
C GLY A 341 -2.66 17.67 -5.32
N ASP A 342 -3.53 16.99 -6.07
CA ASP A 342 -4.84 17.52 -6.47
C ASP A 342 -5.87 17.54 -5.31
N TYR A 343 -5.46 17.05 -4.14
CA TYR A 343 -6.29 16.89 -2.96
C TYR A 343 -5.68 17.55 -1.73
N TRP A 344 -6.54 17.98 -0.81
CA TRP A 344 -6.22 18.21 0.59
C TRP A 344 -6.56 16.95 1.38
N ARG A 345 -5.59 16.41 2.14
CA ARG A 345 -5.87 15.37 3.12
C ARG A 345 -6.14 16.02 4.47
N ILE A 346 -7.37 15.90 4.94
CA ILE A 346 -7.80 16.49 6.21
C ILE A 346 -7.90 15.40 7.26
N TRP A 347 -7.51 15.69 8.50
CA TRP A 347 -7.50 14.69 9.55
C TRP A 347 -7.67 15.24 10.96
N ARG A 348 -8.17 14.42 11.88
CA ARG A 348 -8.31 14.81 13.29
C ARG A 348 -8.31 13.61 14.23
N PRO A 349 -7.53 13.64 15.33
CA PRO A 349 -7.62 12.63 16.38
C PRO A 349 -8.71 12.98 17.39
N LEU A 350 -9.35 11.96 17.94
CA LEU A 350 -10.32 12.02 19.03
C LEU A 350 -10.06 10.90 20.03
N GLY A 351 -9.78 11.27 21.29
CA GLY A 351 -9.59 10.30 22.38
C GLY A 351 -10.89 9.60 22.75
N ASN A 352 -10.88 8.28 22.81
CA ASN A 352 -11.96 7.49 23.38
C ASN A 352 -11.83 7.43 24.91
N SER A 353 -12.91 7.72 25.64
CA SER A 353 -13.03 7.36 27.05
C SER A 353 -13.67 5.98 27.18
N VAL A 354 -13.28 5.23 28.22
CA VAL A 354 -13.87 3.91 28.54
C VAL A 354 -15.40 4.03 28.55
N GLY A 355 -16.07 3.39 27.58
CA GLY A 355 -17.54 3.36 27.49
C GLY A 355 -18.13 3.61 26.10
N HIS A 356 -17.41 4.25 25.17
CA HIS A 356 -17.91 4.33 23.79
C HIS A 356 -17.69 3.00 23.07
N THR A 357 -18.70 2.57 22.33
CA THR A 357 -18.74 1.30 21.60
C THR A 357 -18.96 1.51 20.11
N SER A 358 -19.09 2.76 19.67
CA SER A 358 -19.24 3.10 18.26
C SER A 358 -18.47 4.37 17.90
N ALA A 359 -17.92 4.41 16.69
CA ALA A 359 -17.36 5.59 16.07
C ALA A 359 -18.11 5.89 14.78
N ARG A 360 -18.35 7.16 14.49
CA ARG A 360 -19.07 7.63 13.30
C ARG A 360 -18.28 8.72 12.62
N ILE A 361 -18.04 8.56 11.33
CA ILE A 361 -17.58 9.66 10.47
C ILE A 361 -18.80 10.37 9.89
N ARG A 362 -18.75 11.70 9.81
CA ARG A 362 -19.73 12.52 9.10
C ARG A 362 -19.02 13.46 8.13
N ILE A 363 -19.47 13.49 6.89
CA ILE A 363 -18.95 14.33 5.81
C ILE A 363 -20.05 15.30 5.40
N TYR A 364 -19.77 16.58 5.54
CA TYR A 364 -20.64 17.67 5.14
C TYR A 364 -20.03 18.28 3.86
N PRO A 365 -20.65 18.09 2.69
CA PRO A 365 -20.04 18.46 1.42
C PRO A 365 -19.98 19.96 1.19
N ALA A 366 -20.82 20.74 1.89
CA ALA A 366 -20.79 22.18 1.86
C ALA A 366 -21.21 22.73 3.23
N ILE A 367 -20.42 23.65 3.78
CA ILE A 367 -20.82 24.45 4.93
C ILE A 367 -20.73 25.94 4.55
N THR A 368 -21.60 26.77 5.13
CA THR A 368 -21.43 28.22 5.01
C THR A 368 -20.10 28.63 5.64
N THR A 369 -19.46 29.66 5.08
CA THR A 369 -18.24 30.24 5.66
C THR A 369 -18.66 31.16 6.80
N PRO A 370 -18.48 30.82 8.09
CA PRO A 370 -18.55 31.83 9.13
C PRO A 370 -17.28 32.66 8.96
N GLY A 371 -17.39 34.00 8.99
CA GLY A 371 -16.23 34.88 8.93
C GLY A 371 -15.10 34.40 9.85
N SER A 372 -13.86 34.60 9.41
CA SER A 372 -12.66 34.14 10.12
C SER A 372 -12.75 34.34 11.64
N PRO A 373 -12.52 33.30 12.48
CA PRO A 373 -12.26 31.90 12.14
C PRO A 373 -13.55 31.13 11.84
N LEU A 374 -13.46 30.03 11.06
CA LEU A 374 -14.55 29.09 10.75
C LEU A 374 -15.12 28.46 12.05
N THR A 375 -15.90 29.24 12.79
CA THR A 375 -16.40 28.93 14.12
C THR A 375 -17.64 28.08 13.99
N GLY A 376 -17.44 26.79 13.76
CA GLY A 376 -18.23 25.64 14.25
C GLY A 376 -19.76 25.70 14.31
N SER A 377 -20.45 26.59 13.59
CA SER A 377 -21.88 26.49 13.45
C SER A 377 -22.19 25.52 12.31
N SER A 378 -23.16 24.68 12.56
CA SER A 378 -23.75 23.67 11.67
C SER A 378 -24.33 24.24 10.38
N ALA A 379 -24.13 25.51 10.06
CA ALA A 379 -24.90 26.19 9.02
C ALA A 379 -24.58 25.58 7.64
N ALA A 380 -25.57 24.85 7.11
CA ALA A 380 -25.47 24.14 5.85
C ALA A 380 -25.18 25.12 4.71
N GLY A 381 -24.16 24.82 3.91
CA GLY A 381 -23.87 25.56 2.70
C GLY A 381 -24.55 24.89 1.51
N VAL A 382 -24.76 25.64 0.44
CA VAL A 382 -25.15 25.06 -0.85
C VAL A 382 -23.89 24.88 -1.70
N GLY A 383 -23.72 23.70 -2.27
CA GLY A 383 -22.69 23.44 -3.27
C GLY A 383 -22.18 22.01 -3.23
N LYS A 384 -21.12 21.77 -4.01
CA LYS A 384 -20.58 20.44 -4.26
C LYS A 384 -19.08 20.38 -4.09
N ASN A 385 -18.60 19.24 -3.61
CA ASN A 385 -17.18 18.94 -3.48
C ASN A 385 -16.90 17.48 -3.85
N SER A 386 -15.73 17.23 -4.42
CA SER A 386 -15.25 15.87 -4.71
C SER A 386 -14.46 15.34 -3.52
N ILE A 387 -14.90 14.19 -3.01
CA ILE A 387 -14.40 13.61 -1.76
C ILE A 387 -14.00 12.15 -2.01
N SER A 388 -12.86 11.74 -1.47
CA SER A 388 -12.37 10.37 -1.59
C SER A 388 -11.73 9.88 -0.29
N GLY A 389 -11.60 8.56 -0.20
CA GLY A 389 -10.82 7.88 0.82
C GLY A 389 -11.07 8.30 2.28
N PRO A 390 -12.33 8.43 2.76
CA PRO A 390 -12.58 8.59 4.18
C PRO A 390 -12.02 7.42 4.97
N GLN A 391 -11.44 7.71 6.14
CA GLN A 391 -10.90 6.71 7.05
C GLN A 391 -11.27 6.99 8.50
N ILE A 392 -11.47 5.92 9.27
CA ILE A 392 -11.35 5.94 10.72
C ILE A 392 -10.26 4.94 11.09
N GLU A 393 -9.25 5.41 11.80
CA GLU A 393 -8.08 4.63 12.18
C GLU A 393 -7.98 4.67 13.70
N ARG A 394 -7.59 3.56 14.33
CA ARG A 394 -7.13 3.60 15.72
C ARG A 394 -5.79 4.36 15.77
N GLY A 395 -5.42 4.98 16.88
CA GLY A 395 -4.23 5.83 17.00
C GLY A 395 -4.48 7.33 16.84
N GLY A 396 -3.53 8.14 17.31
CA GLY A 396 -3.60 9.61 17.28
C GLY A 396 -2.82 10.27 16.15
N GLU A 397 -2.20 9.48 15.28
CA GLU A 397 -1.44 9.94 14.13
C GLU A 397 -2.11 9.48 12.85
N LEU A 398 -1.96 10.29 11.80
CA LEU A 398 -2.33 9.90 10.45
C LEU A 398 -1.50 8.70 9.98
N THR A 399 -2.16 7.77 9.29
CA THR A 399 -1.52 6.61 8.67
C THR A 399 -1.57 6.72 7.16
N ASP A 400 -0.88 5.87 6.40
CA ASP A 400 -1.03 5.89 4.95
C ASP A 400 -2.46 5.48 4.58
N TRP A 401 -2.98 6.08 3.51
CA TRP A 401 -4.33 5.77 3.10
C TRP A 401 -4.42 4.30 2.66
N ALA A 402 -5.42 3.59 3.16
CA ALA A 402 -5.71 2.20 2.85
C ALA A 402 -7.18 2.05 2.42
N PRO A 403 -7.46 1.60 1.19
CA PRO A 403 -8.82 1.30 0.76
C PRO A 403 -9.35 0.10 1.53
N THR A 404 -10.65 0.09 1.78
CA THR A 404 -11.34 -1.10 2.29
C THR A 404 -12.35 -1.57 1.25
N SER A 405 -12.19 -2.80 0.77
CA SER A 405 -13.17 -3.46 -0.08
C SER A 405 -14.23 -4.20 0.76
N ALA A 406 -15.41 -4.42 0.18
CA ALA A 406 -16.62 -4.96 0.80
C ALA A 406 -16.49 -6.31 1.53
N ALA A 407 -15.33 -6.96 1.51
CA ALA A 407 -15.11 -8.25 2.13
C ALA A 407 -13.83 -8.20 2.97
N LEU A 408 -13.95 -8.68 4.22
CA LEU A 408 -12.87 -9.09 5.13
C LEU A 408 -12.48 -8.02 6.18
N ALA A 409 -13.23 -8.01 7.28
CA ALA A 409 -12.88 -7.38 8.55
C ALA A 409 -11.68 -8.04 9.27
N ASN A 410 -10.88 -8.86 8.57
CA ASN A 410 -9.70 -9.56 9.07
C ASN A 410 -8.57 -9.45 8.03
N ASP A 411 -8.28 -8.22 7.62
CA ASP A 411 -7.36 -7.93 6.52
C ASP A 411 -5.91 -8.18 6.94
N THR A 412 -5.48 -9.44 6.92
CA THR A 412 -4.06 -9.82 6.79
C THR A 412 -3.60 -9.79 5.33
N HIS A 413 -4.39 -9.21 4.42
CA HIS A 413 -4.04 -9.09 3.01
C HIS A 413 -3.02 -7.96 2.83
N TYR A 414 -1.79 -8.33 2.51
CA TYR A 414 -0.77 -7.40 2.05
C TYR A 414 -1.01 -7.14 0.56
N ALA A 415 -1.92 -6.24 0.23
CA ALA A 415 -2.10 -5.77 -1.16
C ALA A 415 -1.18 -4.58 -1.43
N ALA A 416 -0.37 -4.68 -2.49
CA ALA A 416 0.49 -3.63 -3.07
C ALA A 416 1.24 -2.75 -2.05
N MET A 417 2.39 -3.23 -1.57
CA MET A 417 3.28 -2.42 -0.74
C MET A 417 3.75 -1.16 -1.44
N GLU A 418 4.00 -0.12 -0.63
CA GLU A 418 4.66 1.10 -1.08
C GLU A 418 6.01 0.75 -1.71
N GLN A 419 6.26 1.30 -2.89
CA GLN A 419 7.43 0.99 -3.72
C GLN A 419 8.78 1.13 -2.98
N ASN A 420 8.84 1.94 -1.93
CA ASN A 420 10.09 2.39 -1.32
C ASN A 420 10.72 1.42 -0.31
N ASP A 421 9.95 0.44 0.16
CA ASP A 421 10.34 -0.36 1.32
C ASP A 421 10.93 -1.72 0.95
N ALA A 422 10.41 -2.37 -0.09
CA ALA A 422 10.93 -3.65 -0.54
C ALA A 422 12.26 -3.51 -1.28
N VAL A 423 13.19 -4.44 -1.04
CA VAL A 423 14.49 -4.51 -1.70
C VAL A 423 14.64 -5.87 -2.37
N PHE A 424 14.79 -5.88 -3.68
CA PHE A 424 15.26 -7.07 -4.41
C PHE A 424 16.77 -6.98 -4.62
N GLY A 425 17.53 -7.84 -3.96
CA GLY A 425 18.97 -7.64 -3.84
C GLY A 425 19.74 -8.84 -3.31
N PHE A 426 21.07 -8.73 -3.32
CA PHE A 426 21.95 -9.77 -2.80
C PHE A 426 22.13 -9.63 -1.29
N ILE A 427 22.22 -10.76 -0.60
CA ILE A 427 22.64 -10.80 0.81
C ILE A 427 24.15 -10.57 0.84
N THR A 428 24.59 -9.40 1.28
CA THR A 428 26.01 -9.03 1.36
C THR A 428 26.62 -9.37 2.72
N LYS A 429 25.79 -9.50 3.75
CA LYS A 429 26.20 -9.95 5.08
C LYS A 429 25.06 -10.73 5.74
N SER A 430 25.39 -11.90 6.30
CA SER A 430 24.52 -12.66 7.17
C SER A 430 25.34 -13.19 8.35
N THR A 431 25.11 -12.69 9.55
CA THR A 431 25.84 -13.13 10.75
C THR A 431 24.85 -13.64 11.79
N PRO A 432 24.77 -14.97 12.01
CA PRO A 432 24.01 -15.51 13.13
C PRO A 432 24.74 -15.20 14.44
N VAL A 433 24.02 -14.68 15.42
CA VAL A 433 24.52 -14.39 16.76
C VAL A 433 23.69 -15.20 17.75
N LYS A 434 24.34 -16.09 18.50
CA LYS A 434 23.66 -16.89 19.54
C LYS A 434 23.50 -16.06 20.80
N MET A 435 22.27 -15.93 21.30
CA MET A 435 21.97 -15.27 22.56
C MET A 435 21.89 -16.32 23.68
N ASN A 436 23.03 -16.57 24.34
CA ASN A 436 23.18 -17.64 25.35
C ASN A 436 22.20 -17.56 26.52
N ALA A 437 21.64 -16.38 26.83
CA ALA A 437 20.74 -16.21 27.96
C ALA A 437 19.33 -16.79 27.73
N TYR A 438 18.92 -17.05 26.47
CA TYR A 438 17.52 -17.36 26.15
C TYR A 438 17.35 -18.46 25.09
N ASP A 439 18.41 -19.16 24.66
CA ASP A 439 18.38 -20.17 23.60
C ASP A 439 17.74 -19.70 22.27
N TYR A 440 17.84 -18.40 21.99
CA TYR A 440 17.47 -17.80 20.71
C TYR A 440 18.71 -17.39 19.92
N ASN A 441 18.52 -17.23 18.62
CA ASN A 441 19.48 -16.64 17.71
C ASN A 441 18.96 -15.28 17.24
N SER A 442 19.86 -14.35 16.98
CA SER A 442 19.57 -13.21 16.11
C SER A 442 20.34 -13.36 14.80
N LEU A 443 19.78 -12.81 13.73
CA LEU A 443 20.43 -12.76 12.43
C LEU A 443 20.59 -11.31 12.01
N ASP A 444 21.83 -10.86 11.90
CA ASP A 444 22.12 -9.58 11.26
C ASP A 444 22.24 -9.81 9.75
N LEU A 445 21.37 -9.14 9.00
CA LEU A 445 21.23 -9.27 7.57
C LEU A 445 21.46 -7.91 6.89
N THR A 446 22.26 -7.89 5.83
CA THR A 446 22.34 -6.74 4.92
C THR A 446 21.97 -7.20 3.51
N VAL A 447 20.96 -6.58 2.94
CA VAL A 447 20.49 -6.82 1.57
C VAL A 447 20.77 -5.57 0.75
N THR A 448 21.49 -5.72 -0.35
CA THR A 448 21.84 -4.60 -1.26
C THR A 448 21.13 -4.80 -2.58
N SER A 449 20.34 -3.81 -3.01
CA SER A 449 19.52 -3.87 -4.22
C SER A 449 20.37 -4.19 -5.44
N ILE A 450 19.82 -4.99 -6.34
CA ILE A 450 20.31 -4.97 -7.72
C ILE A 450 19.89 -3.63 -8.32
N VAL A 451 20.85 -2.91 -8.90
CA VAL A 451 20.53 -1.76 -9.75
C VAL A 451 19.92 -2.33 -11.03
N LEU A 452 18.60 -2.26 -11.15
CA LEU A 452 17.80 -2.87 -12.22
C LEU A 452 17.53 -1.91 -13.37
#